data_AF-A0A7W2XYH8-F1
#
_entry.id   AF-A0A7W2XYH8-F1
#
_cell.length_a   1.000
_cell.length_b   1.000
_cell.length_c   1.000
_cell.angle_alpha   90.00
_cell.angle_beta   90.00
_cell.angle_gamma   90.00
#
_symmetry.space_group_name_H-M   'P 1'
#
loop_
_entity.id
_entity.type
_entity.pdbx_description
1 polymer ?
#
loop_
_entity_poly.entity_id
_entity_poly.type
_entity_poly.pdbx_seq_one_letter_code
_entity_poly.pdbx_strand_id
1 'polypeptide(L)' 'MSRNQKVAFWALFVGFCLTATISIYPQGAFDNITIVGAIILTIFYLTVAFFIHLFVKSNPKEIDKLFAK' A
#
# COMPACT_ATOMS: atom_id res chain seq x y z
N MET A 1 0.79 13.62 -12.15
CA MET A 1 -0.15 12.48 -12.08
C MET A 1 -1.50 12.75 -12.75
N SER A 2 -1.63 12.31 -14.00
CA SER A 2 -2.90 12.18 -14.71
C SER A 2 -3.85 11.21 -13.99
N ARG A 3 -5.15 11.27 -14.30
CA ARG A 3 -6.18 10.38 -13.73
C ARG A 3 -5.80 8.90 -13.89
N ASN A 4 -5.24 8.54 -15.04
CA ASN A 4 -4.86 7.16 -15.37
C ASN A 4 -3.63 6.69 -14.57
N GLN A 5 -2.65 7.57 -14.33
CA GLN A 5 -1.49 7.22 -13.49
C GLN A 5 -1.88 7.01 -12.02
N LYS A 6 -2.82 7.81 -11.49
CA LYS A 6 -3.36 7.59 -10.14
C LYS A 6 -4.04 6.23 -10.04
N VAL A 7 -4.86 5.89 -11.03
CA VAL A 7 -5.56 4.59 -11.09
C VAL A 7 -4.55 3.44 -11.17
N ALA A 8 -3.54 3.55 -12.03
CA ALA A 8 -2.50 2.52 -12.17
C ALA A 8 -1.69 2.34 -10.88
N PHE A 9 -1.31 3.43 -10.22
CA PHE A 9 -0.61 3.38 -8.93
C PHE A 9 -1.44 2.68 -7.85
N TRP A 10 -2.72 3.06 -7.72
CA TRP A 10 -3.61 2.42 -6.74
C TRP A 10 -3.89 0.96 -7.08
N ALA A 11 -4.01 0.59 -8.35
CA ALA A 11 -4.16 -0.79 -8.77
C ALA A 11 -2.93 -1.65 -8.42
N LEU A 12 -1.72 -1.14 -8.68
CA LEU A 12 -0.47 -1.80 -8.30
C LEU A 12 -0.32 -1.91 -6.77
N PHE A 13 -0.67 -0.86 -6.04
CA PHE A 13 -0.63 -0.84 -4.58
C PHE A 13 -1.58 -1.88 -3.98
N VAL A 14 -2.83 -1.93 -4.43
CA VAL A 14 -3.81 -2.93 -3.97
C VAL A 14 -3.34 -4.35 -4.31
N GLY A 15 -2.80 -4.56 -5.53
CA GLY A 15 -2.22 -5.83 -5.93
C GLY A 15 -1.07 -6.25 -5.03
N PHE A 16 -0.13 -5.34 -4.75
CA PHE A 16 0.99 -5.58 -3.83
C PHE A 16 0.50 -5.97 -2.43
N CYS A 17 -0.47 -5.23 -1.87
CA CYS A 17 -1.05 -5.54 -0.55
C CYS A 17 -1.70 -6.92 -0.51
N LEU A 18 -2.47 -7.30 -1.54
CA LEU A 18 -3.09 -8.62 -1.63
C LEU A 18 -2.05 -9.73 -1.72
N THR A 19 -1.06 -9.61 -2.61
CA THR A 19 -0.01 -10.63 -2.78
C THR A 19 0.86 -10.76 -1.53
N ALA A 20 1.21 -9.64 -0.89
CA ALA A 20 1.94 -9.64 0.38
C ALA A 20 1.14 -10.29 1.51
N THR A 21 -0.17 -10.05 1.56
CA THR A 21 -1.05 -10.68 2.57
C THR A 21 -1.15 -12.18 2.35
N ILE A 22 -1.32 -12.63 1.11
CA ILE A 22 -1.37 -14.04 0.75
C ILE A 22 -0.05 -14.75 1.06
N SER A 23 1.10 -14.11 0.83
CA SER A 23 2.41 -14.73 1.06
C SER A 23 2.74 -14.92 2.55
N ILE A 24 2.23 -14.03 3.42
CA ILE A 24 2.45 -14.12 4.87
C ILE A 24 1.35 -14.90 5.60
N TYR A 25 0.18 -15.11 4.98
CA TYR A 25 -0.91 -15.89 5.56
C TYR A 25 -0.53 -17.33 5.95
N PRO A 26 0.09 -18.16 5.07
CA PRO A 26 0.49 -19.52 5.43
C PRO A 26 1.66 -19.57 6.41
N GLN A 27 2.31 -18.43 6.69
CA GLN A 27 3.37 -18.32 7.71
C GLN A 27 2.78 -18.10 9.13
N GLY A 28 1.46 -18.17 9.27
CA GLY A 28 0.76 -18.00 10.54
C GLY A 28 0.75 -16.56 11.04
N ALA A 29 1.02 -15.58 10.16
CA ALA A 29 1.05 -14.16 10.52
C ALA A 29 -0.30 -13.66 11.12
N PHE A 30 -1.39 -14.38 10.87
CA PHE A 30 -2.73 -14.06 11.37
C PHE A 30 -3.31 -15.09 12.35
N ASP A 31 -2.61 -16.20 12.63
CA ASP A 31 -3.17 -17.32 13.40
C ASP A 31 -3.46 -16.97 14.87
N ASN A 32 -2.80 -15.93 15.39
CA ASN A 32 -2.98 -15.45 16.77
C ASN A 32 -3.37 -13.96 16.83
N ILE A 33 -3.84 -13.38 15.73
CA ILE A 33 -4.28 -11.99 15.74
C ILE A 33 -5.64 -11.90 16.44
N THR A 34 -5.62 -11.36 17.65
CA THR A 34 -6.83 -10.94 18.34
C THR A 34 -7.47 -9.76 17.58
N ILE A 35 -8.76 -9.51 17.81
CA ILE A 35 -9.49 -8.37 17.21
C ILE A 35 -8.73 -7.04 17.42
N VAL A 36 -8.11 -6.87 18.60
CA VAL A 36 -7.28 -5.71 18.92
C VAL A 36 -6.03 -5.64 18.02
N GLY A 37 -5.36 -6.78 17.81
CA GLY A 37 -4.23 -6.88 16.88
C GLY A 37 -4.62 -6.51 15.44
N ALA A 38 -5.80 -6.93 14.98
CA ALA A 38 -6.28 -6.60 13.63
C ALA A 38 -6.56 -5.10 13.45
N ILE A 39 -7.10 -4.45 14.49
CA ILE A 39 -7.35 -3.00 14.49
C ILE A 39 -6.02 -2.24 14.46
N ILE A 40 -5.05 -2.62 15.28
CA ILE A 40 -3.72 -1.99 15.30
C ILE A 40 -3.02 -2.14 13.96
N LEU A 41 -3.07 -3.34 13.37
CA LEU A 41 -2.49 -3.61 12.06
C LEU A 41 -3.15 -2.74 10.97
N THR A 42 -4.48 -2.63 11.00
CA THR A 42 -5.25 -1.78 10.08
C THR A 42 -4.85 -0.31 10.20
N ILE A 43 -4.72 0.21 11.43
CA ILE A 43 -4.24 1.58 11.66
C ILE A 43 -2.84 1.76 11.09
N PHE A 44 -1.93 0.81 11.32
CA PHE A 44 -0.57 0.87 10.81
C PHE A 44 -0.52 0.92 9.28
N TYR A 45 -1.31 0.07 8.60
CA TYR A 45 -1.45 0.11 7.14
C TYR A 45 -1.99 1.45 6.64
N LEU A 46 -2.99 2.02 7.31
CA LEU A 46 -3.53 3.34 6.97
C LEU A 46 -2.49 4.45 7.16
N THR A 47 -1.70 4.39 8.22
CA THR A 47 -0.61 5.33 8.48
C THR A 47 0.45 5.25 7.37
N VAL A 48 0.89 4.05 6.99
CA VAL A 48 1.85 3.86 5.89
C VAL A 48 1.26 4.38 4.57
N ALA A 49 0.00 4.06 4.26
CA ALA A 49 -0.68 4.55 3.07
C ALA A 49 -0.76 6.09 3.03
N PHE A 50 -0.96 6.74 4.18
CA PHE A 50 -0.95 8.19 4.30
C PHE A 50 0.43 8.79 4.00
N PHE A 51 1.51 8.21 4.53
CA PHE A 51 2.88 8.66 4.21
C PHE A 51 3.22 8.47 2.74
N ILE A 52 2.82 7.34 2.14
CA ILE A 52 2.99 7.10 0.70
C ILE A 52 2.23 8.15 -0.11
N HIS A 53 0.99 8.45 0.26
CA HIS A 53 0.21 9.50 -0.39
C HIS A 53 0.89 10.87 -0.32
N LEU A 54 1.38 11.25 0.87
CA LEU A 54 2.12 12.50 1.06
C LEU A 54 3.40 12.54 0.20
N PHE A 55 4.17 11.45 0.19
CA PHE A 55 5.40 11.36 -0.59
C PHE A 55 5.14 11.51 -2.10
N VAL A 56 4.14 10.81 -2.63
CA VAL A 56 3.75 10.88 -4.04
C VAL A 56 3.22 12.28 -4.39
N LYS A 57 2.46 12.90 -3.49
CA LYS A 57 1.92 14.25 -3.70
C LYS A 57 3.01 15.32 -3.70
N SER A 58 4.02 15.19 -2.84
CA SER A 58 5.12 16.15 -2.72
C SER A 58 6.18 16.00 -3.81
N ASN A 59 6.33 14.80 -4.39
CA ASN A 59 7.37 14.52 -5.40
C ASN A 59 6.80 14.05 -6.75
N PRO A 60 5.85 14.79 -7.37
CA PRO A 60 5.17 14.32 -8.56
C PRO A 60 6.12 14.14 -9.76
N LYS A 61 7.21 14.92 -9.86
CA LYS A 61 8.18 14.84 -10.97
C LYS A 61 9.11 13.63 -10.91
N GLU A 62 9.53 13.24 -9.71
CA GLU A 62 10.32 12.02 -9.45
C GLU A 62 9.50 10.78 -9.77
N ILE A 63 8.24 10.78 -9.32
CA ILE A 63 7.28 9.71 -9.63
C ILE A 63 6.99 9.67 -11.13
N ASP A 64 6.70 10.80 -11.78
CA ASP A 64 6.43 10.82 -13.21
C ASP A 64 7.64 10.32 -14.04
N LYS A 65 8.89 10.51 -13.58
CA LYS A 65 10.10 9.91 -14.19
C LYS A 65 10.18 8.38 -14.06
N LEU A 66 9.76 7.82 -12.92
CA LEU A 66 9.72 6.36 -12.73
C LEU A 66 8.69 5.67 -13.64
N PHE A 67 7.71 6.42 -14.14
CA PHE A 67 6.65 5.94 -15.02
C PHE A 67 6.76 6.44 -16.47
N ALA A 68 7.67 7.37 -16.76
CA ALA A 68 7.99 7.80 -18.11
C ALA A 68 8.97 6.79 -18.73
N LYS A 69 8.43 5.90 -19.56
CA LYS A 69 9.20 4.96 -20.38
C LYS A 69 9.84 5.66 -21.56
#